data_AF-A0A1Q7YG98-F1
#
_entry.id   AF-A0A1Q7YG98-F1
#
_cell.length_a   1.000
_cell.length_b   1.000
_cell.length_c   1.000
_cell.angle_alpha   90.00
_cell.angle_beta   90.00
_cell.angle_gamma   90.00
#
_symmetry.space_group_name_H-M   'P 1'
#
loop_
_entity.id
_entity.type
_entity.pdbx_description
1 polymer ?
#
loop_
_entity_poly.entity_id
_entity_poly.type
_entity_poly.pdbx_seq_one_letter_code
_entity_poly.pdbx_strand_id
1 'polypeptide(L)'
;MIKSFNSYSVYCYFLPGFVLLAMLWLPIILFEGRWPQADFFYALVAIIAAYIIGHILQAVAESAIPSTMKDVRGLLRFPSDVLLDAAPETFPLSYREQLAQIIKKRFDVDVNPHLDRANATNEELNAVSSNRSAAFSLCRSALRQNKIAYEAEKLELLSTMMRGLAVAFGLGAVCHVGWATARLLRPAWEATTCLIVGALLLVGVVGAIIITEQFRPVRENLGRGKRSFLEKILTLIVIVIVFWALVGEFGMGVMTQRWPWVLVAMGLTIALLARFIPEAPKSERLSIWIARAIVCMKVAPIVITFLALGYSLGSSDVADLEDRSKLGLIILVGLLFSLRCFTSYRSFSLKFPKAIYRDFYNYERFKGEGSDRDDQV
;
A
#
# COMPACT_ATOMS: atom_id res chain seq x y z
N MET A 1 28.00 9.04 8.94
CA MET A 1 27.18 8.26 7.97
C MET A 1 26.79 6.87 8.47
N ILE A 2 27.70 6.09 9.09
CA ILE A 2 27.37 4.72 9.59
C ILE A 2 26.47 4.75 10.86
N LYS A 3 26.59 5.76 11.73
CA LYS A 3 25.74 5.92 12.94
C LYS A 3 24.26 6.24 12.66
N SER A 4 23.89 6.51 11.40
CA SER A 4 22.50 6.76 10.98
C SER A 4 21.96 5.69 10.02
N PHE A 5 22.71 4.60 9.79
CA PHE A 5 22.22 3.48 9.02
C PHE A 5 21.27 2.66 9.89
N ASN A 6 19.99 3.00 9.83
CA ASN A 6 18.97 2.27 10.55
C ASN A 6 18.75 0.94 9.83
N SER A 7 19.43 -0.14 10.24
CA SER A 7 19.34 -1.47 9.59
C SER A 7 17.91 -1.95 9.40
N TYR A 8 16.99 -1.52 10.26
CA TYR A 8 15.56 -1.80 10.15
C TYR A 8 14.93 -1.28 8.84
N SER A 9 15.44 -0.19 8.25
CA SER A 9 14.94 0.31 6.97
C SER A 9 15.22 -0.66 5.83
N VAL A 10 16.38 -1.31 5.82
CA VAL A 10 16.74 -2.33 4.82
C VAL A 10 15.82 -3.54 4.95
N TYR A 11 15.61 -4.02 6.18
CA TYR A 11 14.74 -5.16 6.45
C TYR A 11 13.27 -4.93 6.05
N CYS A 12 12.78 -3.69 6.15
CA CYS A 12 11.41 -3.34 5.78
C CYS A 12 11.08 -3.64 4.32
N TYR A 13 12.07 -3.53 3.43
CA TYR A 13 11.89 -3.85 2.01
C TYR A 13 12.36 -5.26 1.70
N PHE A 14 13.52 -5.67 2.24
CA PHE A 14 14.08 -6.99 1.95
C PHE A 14 13.16 -8.14 2.36
N LEU A 15 12.61 -8.14 3.59
CA LEU A 15 11.82 -9.26 4.09
C LEU A 15 10.54 -9.53 3.28
N PRO A 16 9.70 -8.53 2.97
CA PRO A 16 8.55 -8.75 2.08
C PRO A 16 8.90 -9.37 0.73
N GLY A 17 9.95 -8.88 0.08
CA GLY A 17 10.34 -9.41 -1.23
C GLY A 17 10.95 -10.82 -1.14
N PHE A 18 11.75 -11.09 -0.11
CA PHE A 18 12.26 -12.42 0.16
C PHE A 18 11.12 -13.43 0.43
N VAL A 19 10.14 -13.04 1.25
CA VAL A 19 8.97 -13.88 1.53
C VAL A 19 8.17 -14.17 0.26
N LEU A 20 7.98 -13.17 -0.62
CA LEU A 20 7.29 -13.41 -1.88
C LEU A 20 8.05 -14.39 -2.77
N LEU A 21 9.38 -14.23 -2.91
CA LEU A 21 10.20 -15.17 -3.67
C LEU A 21 10.14 -16.59 -3.07
N ALA A 22 10.22 -16.69 -1.75
CA ALA A 22 10.09 -17.97 -1.05
C ALA A 22 8.72 -18.62 -1.30
N MET A 23 7.63 -17.85 -1.25
CA MET A 23 6.29 -18.33 -1.58
C MET A 23 6.22 -18.83 -3.03
N LEU A 24 6.74 -18.08 -4.00
CA LEU A 24 6.76 -18.50 -5.41
C LEU A 24 7.54 -19.82 -5.62
N TRP A 25 8.61 -20.02 -4.85
CA TRP A 25 9.47 -21.20 -4.96
C TRP A 25 8.98 -22.41 -4.15
N LEU A 26 8.14 -22.19 -3.14
CA LEU A 26 7.72 -23.21 -2.19
C LEU A 26 7.09 -24.47 -2.84
N PRO A 27 6.22 -24.36 -3.87
CA PRO A 27 5.67 -25.55 -4.53
C PRO A 27 6.74 -26.39 -5.22
N ILE A 28 7.74 -25.75 -5.85
CA ILE A 28 8.83 -26.45 -6.53
C ILE A 28 9.62 -27.31 -5.53
N ILE A 29 9.90 -26.77 -4.34
CA ILE A 29 10.56 -27.53 -3.26
C ILE A 29 9.69 -28.71 -2.82
N LEU A 30 8.39 -28.51 -2.65
CA LEU A 30 7.49 -29.53 -2.14
C LEU A 30 7.15 -30.64 -3.15
N PHE A 31 7.14 -30.31 -4.44
CA PHE A 31 6.79 -31.24 -5.52
C PHE A 31 8.03 -31.98 -6.05
N GLU A 32 9.09 -31.24 -6.34
CA GLU A 32 10.28 -31.79 -6.99
C GLU A 32 11.41 -32.10 -5.99
N GLY A 33 11.30 -31.67 -4.73
CA GLY A 33 12.39 -31.78 -3.75
C GLY A 33 13.60 -30.90 -4.11
N ARG A 34 13.46 -29.99 -5.08
CA ARG A 34 14.56 -29.18 -5.61
C ARG A 34 14.71 -27.89 -4.84
N TRP A 35 15.81 -27.78 -4.11
CA TRP A 35 16.25 -26.54 -3.51
C TRP A 35 16.84 -25.60 -4.59
N PRO A 36 16.73 -24.27 -4.42
CA PRO A 36 17.46 -23.34 -5.26
C PRO A 36 18.95 -23.66 -5.23
N GLN A 37 19.63 -23.61 -6.38
CA GLN A 37 21.07 -23.80 -6.43
C GLN A 37 21.77 -22.76 -5.54
N ALA A 38 22.59 -23.24 -4.61
CA ALA A 38 23.17 -22.44 -3.53
C ALA A 38 24.50 -21.77 -3.91
N ASP A 39 24.75 -21.55 -5.21
CA ASP A 39 25.98 -20.86 -5.61
C ASP A 39 25.93 -19.41 -5.13
N PHE A 40 27.07 -18.91 -4.65
CA PHE A 40 27.21 -17.57 -4.09
C PHE A 40 26.63 -16.48 -5.01
N PHE A 41 26.85 -16.61 -6.32
CA PHE A 41 26.34 -15.66 -7.30
C PHE A 41 24.80 -15.63 -7.36
N TYR A 42 24.14 -16.79 -7.43
CA TYR A 42 22.68 -16.87 -7.44
C TYR A 42 22.06 -16.41 -6.12
N ALA A 43 22.71 -16.72 -4.99
CA ALA A 43 22.30 -16.22 -3.68
C ALA A 43 22.38 -14.68 -3.61
N LEU A 44 23.47 -14.08 -4.10
CA LEU A 44 23.63 -12.64 -4.15
C LEU A 44 22.57 -11.98 -5.05
N VAL A 45 22.33 -12.55 -6.24
CA VAL A 45 21.27 -12.09 -7.15
C VAL A 45 19.90 -12.19 -6.50
N ALA A 46 19.60 -13.28 -5.80
CA ALA A 46 18.34 -13.46 -5.08
C ALA A 46 18.15 -12.41 -3.96
N ILE A 47 19.21 -12.05 -3.24
CA ILE A 47 19.17 -11.01 -2.21
C ILE A 47 18.84 -9.64 -2.83
N ILE A 48 19.51 -9.29 -3.93
CA ILE A 48 19.27 -8.03 -4.65
C ILE A 48 17.84 -8.00 -5.21
N ALA A 49 17.41 -9.11 -5.83
CA ALA A 49 16.06 -9.25 -6.36
C ALA A 49 15.00 -9.12 -5.25
N ALA A 50 15.19 -9.79 -4.11
CA ALA A 50 14.31 -9.67 -2.95
C ALA A 50 14.17 -8.21 -2.48
N TYR A 51 15.27 -7.47 -2.42
CA TYR A 51 15.21 -6.06 -2.04
C TYR A 51 14.42 -5.20 -3.04
N ILE A 52 14.64 -5.39 -4.35
CA ILE A 52 13.92 -4.67 -5.41
C ILE A 52 12.43 -5.02 -5.40
N ILE A 53 12.10 -6.31 -5.32
CA ILE A 53 10.72 -6.80 -5.23
C ILE A 53 10.05 -6.23 -3.98
N GLY A 54 10.77 -6.15 -2.87
CA GLY A 54 10.35 -5.49 -1.64
C GLY A 54 9.88 -4.05 -1.84
N HIS A 55 10.64 -3.25 -2.58
CA HIS A 55 10.26 -1.88 -2.93
C HIS A 55 9.00 -1.82 -3.79
N ILE A 56 8.87 -2.71 -4.76
CA ILE A 56 7.68 -2.81 -5.60
C ILE A 56 6.46 -3.16 -4.74
N LEU A 57 6.59 -4.21 -3.92
CA LEU A 57 5.55 -4.65 -2.98
C LEU A 57 5.11 -3.53 -2.06
N GLN A 58 6.04 -2.72 -1.55
CA GLN A 58 5.68 -1.65 -0.63
C GLN A 58 4.80 -0.58 -1.28
N ALA A 59 5.08 -0.20 -2.53
CA ALA A 59 4.24 0.75 -3.25
C ALA A 59 2.87 0.18 -3.62
N VAL A 60 2.81 -1.12 -3.94
CA VAL A 60 1.55 -1.84 -4.12
C VAL A 60 0.75 -1.83 -2.81
N ALA A 61 1.44 -2.11 -1.70
CA ALA A 61 0.84 -2.16 -0.38
C ALA A 61 0.33 -0.80 0.08
N GLU A 62 1.00 0.29 -0.27
CA GLU A 62 0.53 1.67 -0.02
C GLU A 62 -0.77 1.98 -0.76
N SER A 63 -0.91 1.45 -1.97
CA SER A 63 -2.11 1.65 -2.80
C SER A 63 -3.27 0.76 -2.34
N ALA A 64 -2.98 -0.48 -1.94
CA ALA A 64 -3.99 -1.47 -1.55
C ALA A 64 -4.45 -1.32 -0.10
N ILE A 65 -3.52 -0.97 0.79
CA ILE A 65 -3.72 -0.91 2.24
C ILE A 65 -3.32 0.50 2.71
N PRO A 66 -4.24 1.47 2.64
CA PRO A 66 -3.95 2.82 3.09
C PRO A 66 -3.74 2.84 4.61
N SER A 67 -2.86 3.72 5.08
CA SER A 67 -2.58 3.95 6.51
C SER A 67 -3.66 4.73 7.24
N THR A 68 -4.84 4.87 6.63
CA THR A 68 -5.99 5.55 7.19
C THR A 68 -6.92 4.58 7.91
N MET A 69 -7.60 5.09 8.93
CA MET A 69 -8.63 4.38 9.69
C MET A 69 -9.95 5.15 9.57
N LYS A 70 -11.07 4.44 9.73
CA LYS A 70 -12.40 5.08 9.77
C LYS A 70 -12.56 5.83 11.10
N ASP A 71 -13.03 7.06 11.04
CA ASP A 71 -13.45 7.83 12.21
C ASP A 71 -14.91 7.53 12.60
N VAL A 72 -15.44 8.25 13.60
CA VAL A 72 -16.82 8.10 14.11
C VAL A 72 -17.88 8.36 13.02
N ARG A 73 -17.55 9.14 11.98
CA ARG A 73 -18.40 9.41 10.81
C ARG A 73 -18.15 8.43 9.65
N GLY A 74 -17.27 7.45 9.83
CA GLY A 74 -16.87 6.49 8.81
C GLY A 74 -15.88 7.04 7.77
N LEU A 75 -15.33 8.24 7.98
CA LEU A 75 -14.37 8.88 7.08
C LEU A 75 -12.96 8.35 7.31
N LEU A 76 -12.20 8.15 6.24
CA LEU A 76 -10.83 7.66 6.31
C LEU A 76 -9.87 8.80 6.70
N ARG A 77 -9.23 8.70 7.86
CA ARG A 77 -8.25 9.67 8.39
C ARG A 77 -6.99 8.99 8.90
N PHE A 78 -5.89 9.74 8.96
CA PHE A 78 -4.65 9.23 9.52
C PHE A 78 -4.78 9.04 11.04
N PRO A 79 -4.25 7.96 11.62
CA PRO A 79 -4.29 7.72 13.05
C PRO A 79 -3.72 8.87 13.90
N SER A 80 -2.70 9.58 13.40
CA SER A 80 -2.14 10.76 14.07
C SER A 80 -3.16 11.87 14.30
N ASP A 81 -4.11 12.03 13.38
CA ASP A 81 -5.17 13.03 13.47
C ASP A 81 -6.32 12.57 14.38
N VAL A 82 -6.66 11.27 14.33
CA VAL A 82 -7.75 10.66 15.11
C VAL A 82 -7.42 10.58 16.61
N LEU A 83 -6.15 10.38 16.98
CA LEU A 83 -5.75 10.24 18.39
C LEU A 83 -6.06 11.47 19.25
N LEU A 84 -6.21 12.65 18.66
CA LEU A 84 -6.54 13.89 19.37
C LEU A 84 -8.05 14.18 19.42
N ASP A 85 -8.89 13.38 18.75
CA ASP A 85 -10.35 13.51 18.81
C ASP A 85 -10.91 13.23 20.21
N ALA A 86 -12.08 13.79 20.50
CA ALA A 86 -12.83 13.62 21.74
C ALA A 86 -13.47 12.24 21.93
N ALA A 87 -12.76 11.18 21.55
CA ALA A 87 -13.21 9.80 21.69
C ALA A 87 -12.65 9.16 22.99
N PRO A 88 -13.44 8.37 23.73
CA PRO A 88 -13.02 7.81 25.02
C PRO A 88 -11.88 6.78 24.93
N GLU A 89 -11.64 6.20 23.75
CA GLU A 89 -10.66 5.12 23.57
C GLU A 89 -9.22 5.59 23.20
N THR A 90 -9.00 6.89 22.99
CA THR A 90 -7.70 7.40 22.51
C THR A 90 -6.79 7.82 23.66
N PHE A 91 -6.86 9.08 24.06
CA PHE A 91 -6.17 9.69 25.19
C PHE A 91 -7.20 10.31 26.14
N PRO A 92 -6.97 10.25 27.47
CA PRO A 92 -7.77 10.98 28.43
C PRO A 92 -7.88 12.47 28.05
N LEU A 93 -9.03 13.09 28.27
CA LEU A 93 -9.27 14.50 27.90
C LEU A 93 -8.21 15.43 28.51
N SER A 94 -7.90 15.25 29.80
CA SER A 94 -6.88 16.02 30.51
C SER A 94 -5.50 15.94 29.86
N TYR A 95 -5.11 14.75 29.36
CA TYR A 95 -3.86 14.57 28.64
C TYR A 95 -3.87 15.32 27.30
N ARG A 96 -4.98 15.28 26.56
CA ARG A 96 -5.13 15.95 25.26
C ARG A 96 -5.09 17.46 25.39
N GLU A 97 -5.72 18.02 26.42
CA GLU A 97 -5.69 19.45 26.72
C GLU A 97 -4.27 19.92 27.03
N GLN A 98 -3.55 19.23 27.91
CA GLN A 98 -2.18 19.58 28.23
C GLN A 98 -1.25 19.45 27.02
N LEU A 99 -1.38 18.37 26.25
CA LEU A 99 -0.61 18.20 25.01
C LEU A 99 -0.92 19.32 24.00
N ALA A 100 -2.19 19.69 23.83
CA ALA A 100 -2.58 20.79 22.95
C ALA A 100 -1.98 22.13 23.40
N GLN A 101 -1.96 22.40 24.71
CA GLN A 101 -1.32 23.60 25.26
C GLN A 101 0.19 23.61 25.01
N ILE A 102 0.88 22.48 25.20
CA ILE A 102 2.32 22.36 24.93
C ILE A 102 2.60 22.59 23.43
N ILE A 103 1.84 21.97 22.54
CA ILE A 103 1.98 22.14 21.09
C ILE A 103 1.74 23.60 20.70
N LYS A 104 0.69 24.23 21.22
CA LYS A 104 0.38 25.64 20.96
C LYS A 104 1.49 26.56 21.47
N LYS A 105 2.00 26.34 22.69
CA LYS A 105 3.11 27.11 23.26
C LYS A 105 4.40 26.96 22.46
N ARG A 106 4.71 25.75 22.00
CA ARG A 106 5.99 25.44 21.33
C ARG A 106 6.01 25.81 19.85
N PHE A 107 4.89 25.64 19.16
CA PHE A 107 4.82 25.70 17.70
C PHE A 107 3.78 26.67 17.15
N ASP A 108 2.96 27.30 18.01
CA ASP A 108 1.84 28.17 17.61
C ASP A 108 0.81 27.47 16.71
N VAL A 109 0.60 26.16 16.93
CA VAL A 109 -0.38 25.36 16.19
C VAL A 109 -1.54 24.96 17.09
N ASP A 110 -2.76 25.38 16.73
CA ASP A 110 -3.97 24.97 17.44
C ASP A 110 -4.51 23.64 16.89
N VAL A 111 -4.45 22.60 17.73
CA VAL A 111 -4.90 21.24 17.41
C VAL A 111 -6.33 20.95 17.89
N ASN A 112 -6.99 21.89 18.55
CA ASN A 112 -8.37 21.82 19.08
C ASN A 112 -8.77 20.43 19.65
N PRO A 113 -8.50 20.15 20.94
CA PRO A 113 -8.82 18.85 21.56
C PRO A 113 -10.31 18.65 21.87
N HIS A 114 -11.14 19.70 21.76
CA HIS A 114 -12.57 19.71 22.12
C HIS A 114 -13.52 19.59 20.93
N LEU A 115 -12.98 19.44 19.71
CA LEU A 115 -13.80 19.39 18.51
C LEU A 115 -14.82 18.24 18.58
N ASP A 116 -16.11 18.60 18.72
CA ASP A 116 -17.22 17.66 18.61
C ASP A 116 -17.44 17.26 17.14
N ARG A 117 -16.85 16.11 16.80
CA ARG A 117 -16.84 15.56 15.45
C ARG A 117 -18.22 15.21 14.92
N ALA A 118 -19.19 14.90 15.78
CA ALA A 118 -20.53 14.56 15.32
C ALA A 118 -21.22 15.75 14.64
N ASN A 119 -20.92 16.96 15.11
CA ASN A 119 -21.62 18.18 14.74
C ASN A 119 -20.77 19.17 13.91
N ALA A 120 -19.46 18.96 13.79
CA ALA A 120 -18.55 19.86 13.07
C ALA A 120 -18.76 19.87 11.54
N THR A 121 -18.60 21.05 10.95
CA THR A 121 -18.67 21.28 9.49
C THR A 121 -17.44 20.74 8.77
N ASN A 122 -17.55 20.39 7.48
CA ASN A 122 -16.42 19.84 6.72
C ASN A 122 -15.23 20.82 6.62
N GLU A 123 -15.48 22.12 6.64
CA GLU A 123 -14.45 23.15 6.59
C GLU A 123 -13.63 23.19 7.89
N GLU A 124 -14.30 23.19 9.04
CA GLU A 124 -13.66 23.07 10.36
C GLU A 124 -12.86 21.77 10.48
N LEU A 125 -13.44 20.65 10.01
CA LEU A 125 -12.76 19.35 10.02
C LEU A 125 -11.46 19.37 9.20
N ASN A 126 -11.47 20.02 8.03
CA ASN A 126 -10.30 20.12 7.16
C ASN A 126 -9.23 21.04 7.75
N ALA A 127 -9.63 22.19 8.30
CA ALA A 127 -8.71 23.13 8.97
C ALA A 127 -8.01 22.46 10.16
N VAL A 128 -8.77 21.79 11.03
CA VAL A 128 -8.22 21.09 12.20
C VAL A 128 -7.34 19.91 11.78
N SER A 129 -7.73 19.14 10.75
CA SER A 129 -6.93 18.02 10.24
C SER A 129 -5.57 18.49 9.70
N SER A 130 -5.55 19.63 8.98
CA SER A 130 -4.31 20.25 8.49
C SER A 130 -3.39 20.63 9.65
N ASN A 131 -3.92 21.33 10.65
CA ASN A 131 -3.15 21.73 11.84
C ASN A 131 -2.61 20.54 12.61
N ARG A 132 -3.40 19.48 12.79
CA ARG A 132 -2.96 18.26 13.48
C ARG A 132 -1.89 17.50 12.72
N SER A 133 -1.98 17.44 11.39
CA SER A 133 -0.93 16.86 10.54
C SER A 133 0.39 17.65 10.63
N ALA A 134 0.31 18.98 10.65
CA ALA A 134 1.45 19.86 10.85
C ALA A 134 2.06 19.66 12.25
N ALA A 135 1.23 19.69 13.31
CA ALA A 135 1.65 19.46 14.68
C ALA A 135 2.34 18.10 14.85
N PHE A 136 1.79 17.04 14.27
CA PHE A 136 2.41 15.71 14.29
C PHE A 136 3.82 15.72 13.69
N SER A 137 3.97 16.35 12.53
CA SER A 137 5.25 16.45 11.83
C SER A 137 6.28 17.26 12.63
N LEU A 138 5.84 18.34 13.30
CA LEU A 138 6.67 19.17 14.17
C LEU A 138 7.10 18.42 15.44
N CYS A 139 6.17 17.75 16.13
CA CYS A 139 6.48 16.93 17.31
C CYS A 139 7.50 15.83 16.96
N ARG A 140 7.28 15.10 15.86
CA ARG A 140 8.21 14.08 15.37
C ARG A 140 9.59 14.65 15.05
N SER A 141 9.64 15.82 14.41
CA SER A 141 10.89 16.48 14.06
C SER A 141 11.67 16.93 15.30
N ALA A 142 10.98 17.48 16.31
CA ALA A 142 11.59 17.86 17.58
C ALA A 142 12.17 16.64 18.31
N LEU A 143 11.44 15.52 18.38
CA LEU A 143 11.95 14.29 19.00
C LEU A 143 13.15 13.70 18.26
N ARG A 144 13.18 13.79 16.93
CA ARG A 144 14.31 13.36 16.10
C ARG A 144 15.56 14.20 16.35
N GLN A 145 15.42 15.52 16.40
CA GLN A 145 16.53 16.43 16.69
C GLN A 145 17.16 16.12 18.06
N ASN A 146 16.34 15.73 19.03
CA ASN A 146 16.79 15.39 20.39
C ASN A 146 17.15 13.91 20.57
N LYS A 147 17.11 13.08 19.52
CA LYS A 147 17.42 11.64 19.52
C LYS A 147 16.56 10.78 20.46
N ILE A 148 15.33 11.22 20.75
CA ILE A 148 14.38 10.51 21.64
C ILE A 148 13.38 9.66 20.83
N ALA A 149 13.25 9.91 19.53
CA ALA A 149 12.26 9.26 18.65
C ALA A 149 12.50 7.76 18.35
N TYR A 150 13.52 7.10 18.92
CA TYR A 150 13.98 5.77 18.49
C TYR A 150 12.86 4.70 18.53
N GLU A 151 12.08 4.64 19.63
CA GLU A 151 10.99 3.66 19.74
C GLU A 151 9.87 3.89 18.73
N ALA A 152 9.49 5.16 18.54
CA ALA A 152 8.45 5.52 17.59
C ALA A 152 8.88 5.20 16.15
N GLU A 153 10.12 5.48 15.78
CA GLU A 153 10.65 5.12 14.45
C GLU A 153 10.67 3.61 14.23
N LYS A 154 11.00 2.81 15.26
CA LYS A 154 10.89 1.35 15.18
C LYS A 154 9.46 0.90 14.90
N LEU A 155 8.46 1.52 15.53
CA LEU A 155 7.04 1.19 15.30
C LEU A 155 6.58 1.54 13.88
N GLU A 156 7.04 2.68 13.34
CA GLU A 156 6.76 3.07 11.95
C GLU A 156 7.33 2.04 10.96
N LEU A 157 8.58 1.62 11.18
CA LEU A 157 9.26 0.62 10.37
C LEU A 157 8.58 -0.75 10.49
N LEU A 158 8.21 -1.19 11.69
CA LEU A 158 7.45 -2.43 11.88
C LEU A 158 6.10 -2.39 11.17
N SER A 159 5.39 -1.25 11.21
CA SER A 159 4.13 -1.11 10.48
C SER A 159 4.35 -1.22 8.96
N THR A 160 5.39 -0.55 8.45
CA THR A 160 5.80 -0.56 7.04
C THR A 160 6.09 -1.99 6.58
N MET A 161 6.89 -2.73 7.34
CA MET A 161 7.27 -4.12 7.08
C MET A 161 6.06 -5.07 7.13
N MET A 162 5.22 -4.97 8.17
CA MET A 162 4.03 -5.83 8.30
C MET A 162 3.04 -5.62 7.15
N ARG A 163 2.91 -4.38 6.66
CA ARG A 163 2.09 -4.07 5.49
C ARG A 163 2.63 -4.77 4.23
N GLY A 164 3.94 -4.69 4.00
CA GLY A 164 4.60 -5.38 2.89
C GLY A 164 4.46 -6.91 2.96
N LEU A 165 4.67 -7.49 4.16
CA LEU A 165 4.50 -8.93 4.39
C LEU A 165 3.07 -9.40 4.15
N ALA A 166 2.07 -8.63 4.58
CA ALA A 166 0.67 -8.96 4.34
C ALA A 166 0.37 -9.11 2.84
N VAL A 167 0.89 -8.18 2.02
CA VAL A 167 0.75 -8.24 0.56
C VAL A 167 1.58 -9.37 -0.05
N ALA A 168 2.81 -9.60 0.43
CA ALA A 168 3.66 -10.69 -0.06
C ALA A 168 2.98 -12.07 0.10
N PHE A 169 2.48 -12.37 1.30
CA PHE A 169 1.74 -13.60 1.55
C PHE A 169 0.42 -13.68 0.77
N GLY A 170 -0.30 -12.56 0.65
CA GLY A 170 -1.55 -12.49 -0.11
C GLY A 170 -1.35 -12.77 -1.61
N LEU A 171 -0.37 -12.11 -2.23
CA LEU A 171 -0.03 -12.32 -3.65
C LEU A 171 0.56 -13.71 -3.90
N GLY A 172 1.38 -14.22 -2.97
CA GLY A 172 1.84 -15.61 -3.01
C GLY A 172 0.66 -16.59 -3.02
N ALA A 173 -0.30 -16.43 -2.12
CA ALA A 173 -1.51 -17.27 -2.08
C ALA A 173 -2.33 -17.17 -3.39
N VAL A 174 -2.51 -15.96 -3.94
CA VAL A 174 -3.17 -15.76 -5.24
C VAL A 174 -2.44 -16.50 -6.37
N CYS A 175 -1.10 -16.48 -6.37
CA CYS A 175 -0.31 -17.24 -7.32
C CYS A 175 -0.57 -18.75 -7.19
N HIS A 176 -0.57 -19.29 -5.97
CA HIS A 176 -0.88 -20.71 -5.76
C HIS A 176 -2.31 -21.09 -6.15
N VAL A 177 -3.29 -20.19 -6.00
CA VAL A 177 -4.65 -20.40 -6.53
C VAL A 177 -4.61 -20.54 -8.05
N GLY A 178 -3.88 -19.64 -8.73
CA GLY A 178 -3.68 -19.73 -10.17
C GLY A 178 -3.10 -21.07 -10.59
N TRP A 179 -2.04 -21.52 -9.89
CA TRP A 179 -1.39 -22.81 -10.11
C TRP A 179 -2.37 -23.98 -9.92
N ALA A 180 -3.08 -24.03 -8.80
CA ALA A 180 -4.01 -25.11 -8.48
C ALA A 180 -5.16 -25.24 -9.51
N THR A 181 -5.57 -24.13 -10.13
CA THR A 181 -6.67 -24.09 -11.09
C THR A 181 -6.28 -24.42 -12.53
N ALA A 182 -4.99 -24.49 -12.86
CA ALA A 182 -4.49 -24.54 -14.23
C ALA A 182 -5.05 -25.68 -15.11
N ARG A 183 -5.32 -26.85 -14.53
CA ARG A 183 -5.85 -28.02 -15.27
C ARG A 183 -7.38 -28.11 -15.26
N LEU A 184 -8.04 -27.57 -14.24
CA LEU A 184 -9.51 -27.65 -14.08
C LEU A 184 -10.25 -26.77 -15.09
N LEU A 185 -9.64 -25.66 -15.47
CA LEU A 185 -10.27 -24.64 -16.30
C LEU A 185 -9.65 -24.53 -17.70
N ARG A 186 -8.78 -25.45 -18.14
CA ARG A 186 -7.98 -25.31 -19.38
C ARG A 186 -8.77 -24.83 -20.62
N PRO A 187 -9.94 -25.40 -20.99
CA PRO A 187 -10.73 -24.90 -22.12
C PRO A 187 -11.57 -23.64 -21.81
N ALA A 188 -11.94 -23.42 -20.54
CA ALA A 188 -12.72 -22.26 -20.11
C ALA A 188 -11.84 -21.02 -19.91
N TRP A 189 -10.59 -21.20 -19.48
CA TRP A 189 -9.66 -20.14 -19.13
C TRP A 189 -9.20 -19.39 -20.38
N GLU A 190 -9.05 -20.05 -21.53
CA GLU A 190 -8.73 -19.37 -22.80
C GLU A 190 -9.80 -18.33 -23.17
N ALA A 191 -11.09 -18.71 -23.11
CA ALA A 191 -12.21 -17.80 -23.32
C ALA A 191 -12.34 -16.75 -22.20
N THR A 192 -12.08 -17.16 -20.94
CA THR A 192 -12.18 -16.28 -19.78
C THR A 192 -11.03 -15.26 -19.72
N THR A 193 -9.82 -15.59 -20.19
CA THR A 193 -8.70 -14.63 -20.31
C THR A 193 -8.97 -13.60 -21.39
N CYS A 194 -9.53 -13.99 -22.54
CA CYS A 194 -9.95 -13.02 -23.55
C CYS A 194 -11.05 -12.08 -23.01
N LEU A 195 -12.01 -12.61 -22.24
CA LEU A 195 -13.04 -11.81 -21.57
C LEU A 195 -12.50 -10.92 -20.46
N ILE A 196 -11.54 -11.39 -19.64
CA ILE A 196 -10.91 -10.60 -18.57
C ILE A 196 -10.01 -9.51 -19.16
N VAL A 197 -9.22 -9.81 -20.20
CA VAL A 197 -8.42 -8.82 -20.93
C VAL A 197 -9.35 -7.80 -21.58
N GLY A 198 -10.42 -8.26 -22.25
CA GLY A 198 -11.44 -7.39 -22.83
C GLY A 198 -12.13 -6.52 -21.79
N ALA A 199 -12.46 -7.05 -20.61
CA ALA A 199 -13.07 -6.32 -19.51
C ALA A 199 -12.10 -5.32 -18.86
N LEU A 200 -10.82 -5.68 -18.69
CA LEU A 200 -9.79 -4.76 -18.20
C LEU A 200 -9.50 -3.63 -19.20
N LEU A 201 -9.48 -3.95 -20.50
CA LEU A 201 -9.40 -2.94 -21.57
C LEU A 201 -10.65 -2.05 -21.55
N LEU A 202 -11.84 -2.61 -21.39
CA LEU A 202 -13.09 -1.85 -21.29
C LEU A 202 -13.10 -0.95 -20.05
N VAL A 203 -12.68 -1.45 -18.88
CA VAL A 203 -12.55 -0.67 -17.65
C VAL A 203 -11.47 0.40 -17.79
N GLY A 204 -10.37 0.12 -18.47
CA GLY A 204 -9.32 1.10 -18.79
C GLY A 204 -9.81 2.19 -19.73
N VAL A 205 -10.58 1.85 -20.76
CA VAL A 205 -11.17 2.78 -21.74
C VAL A 205 -12.29 3.59 -21.10
N VAL A 206 -13.24 2.95 -20.40
CA VAL A 206 -14.31 3.63 -19.67
C VAL A 206 -13.73 4.49 -18.55
N GLY A 207 -12.71 4.02 -17.84
CA GLY A 207 -11.96 4.80 -16.86
C GLY A 207 -11.29 6.02 -17.48
N ALA A 208 -10.65 5.87 -18.65
CA ALA A 208 -10.07 6.98 -19.40
C ALA A 208 -11.15 7.99 -19.87
N ILE A 209 -12.30 7.50 -20.35
CA ILE A 209 -13.45 8.31 -20.79
C ILE A 209 -14.06 9.08 -19.62
N ILE A 210 -14.30 8.41 -18.49
CA ILE A 210 -14.82 9.03 -17.26
C ILE A 210 -13.82 10.06 -16.73
N ILE A 211 -12.52 9.76 -16.73
CA ILE A 211 -11.48 10.73 -16.36
C ILE A 211 -11.49 11.93 -17.34
N THR A 212 -11.68 11.74 -18.65
CA THR A 212 -11.76 12.87 -19.59
C THR A 212 -13.02 13.73 -19.45
N GLU A 213 -14.19 13.12 -19.22
CA GLU A 213 -15.47 13.83 -19.07
C GLU A 213 -15.58 14.50 -17.70
N GLN A 214 -15.18 13.81 -16.63
CA GLN A 214 -15.33 14.29 -15.25
C GLN A 214 -14.31 15.37 -14.88
N PHE A 215 -13.12 15.37 -15.49
CA PHE A 215 -12.14 16.45 -15.33
C PHE A 215 -12.31 17.60 -16.33
N ARG A 216 -13.34 17.59 -17.19
CA ARG A 216 -13.65 18.69 -18.12
C ARG A 216 -13.73 20.07 -17.45
N PRO A 217 -14.46 20.28 -16.33
CA PRO A 217 -14.52 21.58 -15.66
C PRO A 217 -13.21 22.00 -14.96
N VAL A 218 -12.36 21.03 -14.60
CA VAL A 218 -11.02 21.29 -14.02
C VAL A 218 -9.99 21.57 -15.13
N ARG A 219 -10.11 20.90 -16.28
CA ARG A 219 -9.29 21.06 -17.49
C ARG A 219 -9.42 22.45 -18.10
N GLU A 220 -10.61 23.04 -18.02
CA GLU A 220 -10.87 24.41 -18.50
C GLU A 220 -10.25 25.49 -17.60
N ASN A 221 -10.06 25.19 -16.30
CA ASN A 221 -9.46 26.11 -15.33
C ASN A 221 -7.93 25.94 -15.15
N LEU A 222 -7.30 24.99 -15.84
CA LEU A 222 -5.86 24.73 -15.73
C LEU A 222 -5.05 25.55 -16.74
N GLY A 223 -4.01 26.24 -16.25
CA GLY A 223 -3.04 26.95 -17.09
C GLY A 223 -2.41 26.06 -18.17
N ARG A 224 -2.12 26.67 -19.33
CA ARG A 224 -1.73 26.01 -20.60
C ARG A 224 -0.65 24.91 -20.46
N GLY A 225 0.28 25.06 -19.51
CA GLY A 225 1.33 24.06 -19.21
C GLY A 225 0.85 22.78 -18.52
N LYS A 226 -0.08 22.88 -17.55
CA LYS A 226 -0.63 21.70 -16.85
C LYS A 226 -1.61 20.91 -17.73
N ARG A 227 -2.28 21.58 -18.66
CA ARG A 227 -3.16 20.97 -19.67
C ARG A 227 -2.37 20.09 -20.65
N SER A 228 -1.24 20.57 -21.14
CA SER A 228 -0.33 19.80 -22.00
C SER A 228 0.20 18.53 -21.32
N PHE A 229 0.46 18.59 -20.02
CA PHE A 229 0.93 17.44 -19.24
C PHE A 229 -0.15 16.36 -19.07
N LEU A 230 -1.39 16.76 -18.75
CA LEU A 230 -2.53 15.85 -18.61
C LEU A 230 -2.89 15.18 -19.94
N GLU A 231 -2.85 15.92 -21.04
CA GLU A 231 -3.08 15.37 -22.38
C GLU A 231 -2.03 14.33 -22.74
N LYS A 232 -0.73 14.59 -22.48
CA LYS A 232 0.34 13.61 -22.72
C LYS A 232 0.21 12.32 -21.91
N ILE A 233 -0.22 12.41 -20.64
CA ILE A 233 -0.45 11.23 -19.80
C ILE A 233 -1.62 10.40 -20.35
N LEU A 234 -2.71 11.06 -20.71
CA LEU A 234 -3.88 10.38 -21.26
C LEU A 234 -3.56 9.72 -22.60
N THR A 235 -2.82 10.41 -23.48
CA THR A 235 -2.35 9.85 -24.75
C THR A 235 -1.41 8.67 -24.52
N LEU A 236 -0.53 8.72 -23.52
CA LEU A 236 0.35 7.59 -23.17
C LEU A 236 -0.46 6.36 -22.71
N ILE A 237 -1.47 6.56 -21.85
CA ILE A 237 -2.35 5.49 -21.38
C ILE A 237 -3.10 4.85 -22.56
N VAL A 238 -3.66 5.67 -23.47
CA VAL A 238 -4.35 5.19 -24.67
C VAL A 238 -3.39 4.47 -25.62
N ILE A 239 -2.18 4.99 -25.83
CA ILE A 239 -1.17 4.34 -26.67
C ILE A 239 -0.77 2.97 -26.09
N VAL A 240 -0.60 2.86 -24.77
CA VAL A 240 -0.29 1.58 -24.12
C VAL A 240 -1.47 0.61 -24.29
N ILE A 241 -2.70 1.05 -24.06
CA ILE A 241 -3.92 0.24 -24.25
C ILE A 241 -4.04 -0.25 -25.70
N VAL A 242 -3.84 0.64 -26.68
CA VAL A 242 -3.94 0.32 -28.12
C VAL A 242 -2.79 -0.57 -28.58
N PHE A 243 -1.55 -0.32 -28.13
CA PHE A 243 -0.41 -1.18 -28.41
C PHE A 243 -0.66 -2.61 -27.93
N TRP A 244 -1.25 -2.78 -26.76
CA TRP A 244 -1.57 -4.11 -26.23
C TRP A 244 -2.78 -4.76 -26.89
N ALA A 245 -3.79 -4.00 -27.33
CA ALA A 245 -4.88 -4.51 -28.16
C ALA A 245 -4.34 -5.07 -29.50
N LEU A 246 -3.38 -4.35 -30.12
CA LEU A 246 -2.72 -4.79 -31.34
C LEU A 246 -1.84 -6.03 -31.12
N VAL A 247 -1.11 -6.12 -30.00
CA VAL A 247 -0.32 -7.31 -29.64
C VAL A 247 -1.22 -8.52 -29.35
N GLY A 248 -2.41 -8.29 -28.75
CA GLY A 248 -3.42 -9.31 -28.52
C GLY A 248 -4.03 -9.87 -29.80
N GLU A 249 -4.38 -9.01 -30.76
CA GLU A 249 -4.91 -9.44 -32.07
C GLU A 249 -3.85 -10.14 -32.94
N PHE A 250 -2.59 -9.67 -32.93
CA PHE A 250 -1.50 -10.30 -33.68
C PHE A 250 -1.10 -11.68 -33.10
N GLY A 251 -1.41 -11.94 -31.82
CA GLY A 251 -1.15 -13.20 -31.13
C GLY A 251 -2.25 -14.27 -31.24
N MET A 252 -3.42 -13.94 -31.79
CA MET A 252 -4.58 -14.86 -31.87
C MET A 252 -4.35 -16.07 -32.78
N GLY A 253 -3.34 -16.03 -33.65
CA GLY A 253 -3.01 -17.15 -34.55
C GLY A 253 -1.89 -18.08 -34.07
N VAL A 254 -1.05 -17.66 -33.11
CA VAL A 254 0.20 -18.36 -32.79
C VAL A 254 0.48 -18.31 -31.28
N MET A 255 0.34 -19.47 -30.62
CA MET A 255 0.79 -19.80 -29.25
C MET A 255 -0.12 -19.41 -28.06
N THR A 256 -1.05 -20.31 -27.73
CA THR A 256 -1.82 -20.39 -26.47
C THR A 256 -0.94 -20.48 -25.21
N GLN A 257 0.31 -20.95 -25.32
CA GLN A 257 1.23 -21.13 -24.18
C GLN A 257 1.85 -19.81 -23.67
N ARG A 258 1.82 -18.72 -24.43
CA ARG A 258 2.50 -17.45 -24.07
C ARG A 258 1.58 -16.37 -23.46
N TRP A 259 0.26 -16.55 -23.54
CA TRP A 259 -0.74 -15.60 -23.04
C TRP A 259 -0.64 -15.26 -21.53
N PRO A 260 -0.32 -16.22 -20.64
CA PRO A 260 -0.12 -15.90 -19.23
C PRO A 260 1.02 -14.91 -19.00
N TRP A 261 2.12 -15.00 -19.77
CA TRP A 261 3.25 -14.07 -19.67
C TRP A 261 2.91 -12.68 -20.20
N VAL A 262 2.03 -12.60 -21.22
CA VAL A 262 1.48 -11.32 -21.70
C VAL A 262 0.63 -10.66 -20.61
N LEU A 263 -0.22 -11.41 -19.91
CA LEU A 263 -1.00 -10.93 -18.77
C LEU A 263 -0.12 -10.46 -17.60
N VAL A 264 0.99 -11.16 -17.35
CA VAL A 264 1.98 -10.77 -16.35
C VAL A 264 2.60 -9.42 -16.72
N ALA A 265 3.11 -9.29 -17.94
CA ALA A 265 3.71 -8.05 -18.43
C ALA A 265 2.69 -6.88 -18.42
N MET A 266 1.46 -7.14 -18.84
CA MET A 266 0.39 -6.16 -18.89
C MET A 266 0.02 -5.65 -17.49
N GLY A 267 -0.27 -6.53 -16.54
CA GLY A 267 -0.66 -6.09 -15.19
C GLY A 267 0.49 -5.44 -14.41
N LEU A 268 1.75 -5.84 -14.64
CA LEU A 268 2.93 -5.10 -14.17
C LEU A 268 2.99 -3.68 -14.76
N THR A 269 2.77 -3.55 -16.07
CA THR A 269 2.77 -2.24 -16.74
C THR A 269 1.66 -1.34 -16.21
N ILE A 270 0.45 -1.87 -16.06
CA ILE A 270 -0.69 -1.13 -15.49
C ILE A 270 -0.39 -0.74 -14.03
N ALA A 271 0.16 -1.64 -13.22
CA ALA A 271 0.54 -1.35 -11.83
C ALA A 271 1.58 -0.23 -11.72
N LEU A 272 2.58 -0.21 -12.61
CA LEU A 272 3.58 0.85 -12.68
C LEU A 272 2.96 2.19 -13.10
N LEU A 273 2.10 2.18 -14.13
CA LEU A 273 1.41 3.37 -14.61
C LEU A 273 0.39 3.91 -13.61
N ALA A 274 -0.22 3.04 -12.81
CA ALA A 274 -1.23 3.43 -11.84
C ALA A 274 -0.66 4.31 -10.69
N ARG A 275 0.67 4.34 -10.52
CA ARG A 275 1.34 5.32 -9.62
C ARG A 275 1.18 6.77 -10.10
N PHE A 276 0.98 6.99 -11.39
CA PHE A 276 0.78 8.32 -11.96
C PHE A 276 -0.68 8.78 -11.92
N ILE A 277 -1.61 7.94 -11.46
CA ILE A 277 -3.03 8.31 -11.30
C ILE A 277 -3.17 9.17 -10.04
N PRO A 278 -3.63 10.44 -10.16
CA PRO A 278 -3.79 11.35 -9.04
C PRO A 278 -4.84 10.83 -8.04
N GLU A 279 -4.70 11.25 -6.78
CA GLU A 279 -5.66 10.90 -5.73
C GLU A 279 -7.05 11.51 -6.00
N ALA A 280 -8.10 10.79 -5.63
CA ALA A 280 -9.47 11.26 -5.79
C ALA A 280 -9.70 12.56 -4.98
N PRO A 281 -10.46 13.54 -5.51
CA PRO A 281 -10.83 14.72 -4.76
C PRO A 281 -11.65 14.34 -3.51
N LYS A 282 -11.34 14.99 -2.38
CA LYS A 282 -11.82 14.61 -1.02
C LYS A 282 -13.28 15.00 -0.70
N SER A 283 -14.04 15.56 -1.64
CA SER A 283 -15.37 16.09 -1.38
C SER A 283 -16.47 15.32 -2.11
N GLU A 284 -17.52 14.93 -1.37
CA GLU A 284 -18.81 14.33 -1.79
C GLU A 284 -18.92 12.79 -1.84
N ARG A 285 -20.15 12.26 -1.67
CA ARG A 285 -20.47 10.81 -1.72
C ARG A 285 -20.03 10.12 -3.02
N LEU A 286 -19.97 10.87 -4.13
CA LEU A 286 -19.45 10.39 -5.42
C LEU A 286 -17.96 10.03 -5.33
N SER A 287 -17.18 10.72 -4.47
CA SER A 287 -15.76 10.45 -4.25
C SER A 287 -15.49 9.05 -3.68
N ILE A 288 -16.42 8.46 -2.92
CA ILE A 288 -16.21 7.14 -2.31
C ILE A 288 -16.19 6.05 -3.38
N TRP A 289 -17.12 6.11 -4.34
CA TRP A 289 -17.15 5.16 -5.46
C TRP A 289 -15.95 5.33 -6.38
N ILE A 290 -15.56 6.58 -6.66
CA ILE A 290 -14.37 6.89 -7.47
C ILE A 290 -13.09 6.42 -6.78
N ALA A 291 -12.94 6.67 -5.48
CA ALA A 291 -11.80 6.19 -4.69
C ALA A 291 -11.72 4.66 -4.69
N ARG A 292 -12.86 3.97 -4.55
CA ARG A 292 -12.92 2.50 -4.66
C ARG A 292 -12.53 2.02 -6.06
N ALA A 293 -13.05 2.66 -7.11
CA ALA A 293 -12.71 2.33 -8.49
C ALA A 293 -11.21 2.51 -8.77
N ILE A 294 -10.60 3.61 -8.29
CA ILE A 294 -9.16 3.87 -8.43
C ILE A 294 -8.34 2.81 -7.67
N VAL A 295 -8.75 2.44 -6.45
CA VAL A 295 -8.07 1.37 -5.70
C VAL A 295 -8.20 0.03 -6.43
N CYS A 296 -9.39 -0.31 -6.91
CA CYS A 296 -9.60 -1.52 -7.73
C CYS A 296 -8.73 -1.50 -8.99
N MET A 297 -8.64 -0.36 -9.69
CA MET A 297 -7.79 -0.20 -10.88
C MET A 297 -6.30 -0.36 -10.56
N LYS A 298 -5.85 0.00 -9.35
CA LYS A 298 -4.46 -0.20 -8.89
C LYS A 298 -4.17 -1.65 -8.50
N VAL A 299 -5.11 -2.30 -7.80
CA VAL A 299 -4.87 -3.61 -7.15
C VAL A 299 -5.25 -4.78 -8.04
N ALA A 300 -6.38 -4.69 -8.76
CA ALA A 300 -6.89 -5.80 -9.56
C ALA A 300 -5.90 -6.29 -10.64
N PRO A 301 -5.19 -5.42 -11.39
CA PRO A 301 -4.23 -5.88 -12.38
C PRO A 301 -3.09 -6.70 -11.76
N ILE A 302 -2.64 -6.34 -10.56
CA ILE A 302 -1.57 -7.06 -9.85
C ILE A 302 -2.07 -8.43 -9.42
N VAL A 303 -3.26 -8.49 -8.82
CA VAL A 303 -3.89 -9.77 -8.43
C VAL A 303 -4.04 -10.67 -9.67
N ILE A 304 -4.50 -10.12 -10.79
CA ILE A 304 -4.66 -10.85 -12.06
C ILE A 304 -3.31 -11.31 -12.60
N THR A 305 -2.25 -10.48 -12.54
CA THR A 305 -0.89 -10.87 -12.91
C THR A 305 -0.39 -12.04 -12.08
N PHE A 306 -0.55 -12.02 -10.76
CA PHE A 306 -0.09 -13.12 -9.91
C PHE A 306 -0.92 -14.39 -10.13
N LEU A 307 -2.22 -14.25 -10.35
CA LEU A 307 -3.09 -15.37 -10.71
C LEU A 307 -2.67 -15.99 -12.06
N ALA A 308 -2.38 -15.16 -13.07
CA ALA A 308 -1.91 -15.59 -14.38
C ALA A 308 -0.51 -16.22 -14.32
N LEU A 309 0.40 -15.65 -13.53
CA LEU A 309 1.72 -16.22 -13.27
C LEU A 309 1.59 -17.63 -12.70
N GLY A 310 0.77 -17.79 -11.66
CA GLY A 310 0.47 -19.07 -11.05
C GLY A 310 -0.11 -20.08 -12.04
N TYR A 311 -1.11 -19.65 -12.81
CA TYR A 311 -1.71 -20.48 -13.86
C TYR A 311 -0.67 -20.94 -14.88
N SER A 312 0.23 -20.04 -15.30
CA SER A 312 1.31 -20.38 -16.23
C SER A 312 2.21 -21.47 -15.67
N LEU A 313 2.64 -21.33 -14.41
CA LEU A 313 3.51 -22.30 -13.74
C LEU A 313 2.80 -23.65 -13.57
N GLY A 314 1.51 -23.65 -13.22
CA GLY A 314 0.71 -24.87 -13.12
C GLY A 314 0.33 -25.51 -14.45
N SER A 315 0.49 -24.80 -15.56
CA SER A 315 0.24 -25.36 -16.89
C SER A 315 1.42 -26.14 -17.45
N SER A 316 2.65 -25.86 -16.98
CA SER A 316 3.86 -26.60 -17.32
C SER A 316 4.05 -27.84 -16.45
N ASP A 317 3.73 -27.76 -15.15
CA ASP A 317 3.86 -28.88 -14.22
C ASP A 317 2.49 -29.45 -13.83
N VAL A 318 2.23 -30.68 -14.26
CA VAL A 318 0.95 -31.35 -14.04
C VAL A 318 0.82 -31.77 -12.58
N ALA A 319 0.25 -30.90 -11.75
CA ALA A 319 -0.04 -31.21 -10.35
C ALA A 319 -1.09 -32.34 -10.24
N ASP A 320 -0.69 -33.45 -9.63
CA ASP A 320 -1.59 -34.55 -9.25
C ASP A 320 -2.53 -34.13 -8.10
N LEU A 321 -3.51 -34.97 -7.77
CA LEU A 321 -4.50 -34.66 -6.72
C LEU A 321 -3.82 -34.38 -5.37
N GLU A 322 -2.74 -35.10 -5.07
CA GLU A 322 -1.92 -34.90 -3.88
C GLU A 322 -1.24 -33.52 -3.87
N ASP A 323 -0.67 -33.10 -4.99
CA ASP A 323 0.01 -31.80 -5.14
C ASP A 323 -0.95 -30.62 -5.01
N ARG A 324 -2.20 -30.80 -5.46
CA ARG A 324 -3.27 -29.80 -5.23
C ARG A 324 -3.63 -29.67 -3.75
N SER A 325 -3.63 -30.76 -3.00
CA SER A 325 -3.88 -30.71 -1.55
C SER A 325 -2.77 -29.96 -0.82
N LYS A 326 -1.50 -30.16 -1.22
CA LYS A 326 -0.34 -29.41 -0.74
C LYS A 326 -0.46 -27.92 -1.09
N LEU A 327 -0.84 -27.58 -2.32
CA LEU A 327 -1.12 -26.17 -2.70
C LEU A 327 -2.25 -25.56 -1.88
N GLY A 328 -3.33 -26.30 -1.65
CA GLY A 328 -4.45 -25.88 -0.79
C GLY A 328 -3.97 -25.50 0.61
N LEU A 329 -3.07 -26.30 1.20
CA LEU A 329 -2.47 -26.01 2.49
C LEU A 329 -1.59 -24.74 2.45
N ILE A 330 -0.75 -24.58 1.42
CA ILE A 330 0.09 -23.38 1.25
C ILE A 330 -0.79 -22.12 1.12
N ILE A 331 -1.87 -22.18 0.34
CA ILE A 331 -2.83 -21.08 0.18
C ILE A 331 -3.44 -20.71 1.53
N LEU A 332 -3.94 -21.69 2.28
CA LEU A 332 -4.54 -21.47 3.59
C LEU A 332 -3.55 -20.82 4.57
N VAL A 333 -2.35 -21.38 4.68
CA VAL A 333 -1.29 -20.87 5.55
C VAL A 333 -0.87 -19.45 5.13
N GLY A 334 -0.67 -19.22 3.83
CA GLY A 334 -0.37 -17.89 3.28
C GLY A 334 -1.43 -16.85 3.61
N LEU A 335 -2.72 -17.18 3.47
CA LEU A 335 -3.82 -16.28 3.83
C LEU A 335 -3.86 -15.99 5.34
N LEU A 336 -3.63 -16.99 6.20
CA LEU A 336 -3.55 -16.80 7.65
C LEU A 336 -2.40 -15.86 8.04
N PHE A 337 -1.21 -16.05 7.45
CA PHE A 337 -0.09 -15.15 7.66
C PHE A 337 -0.36 -13.74 7.13
N SER A 338 -0.98 -13.62 5.94
CA SER A 338 -1.39 -12.33 5.38
C SER A 338 -2.31 -11.57 6.35
N LEU A 339 -3.34 -12.23 6.89
CA LEU A 339 -4.26 -11.65 7.87
C LEU A 339 -3.55 -11.28 9.18
N ARG A 340 -2.65 -12.14 9.66
CA ARG A 340 -1.86 -11.89 10.89
C ARG A 340 -0.93 -10.70 10.74
N CYS A 341 -0.30 -10.54 9.57
CA CYS A 341 0.54 -9.38 9.25
C CYS A 341 -0.32 -8.12 9.11
N PHE A 342 -1.49 -8.19 8.48
CA PHE A 342 -2.41 -7.05 8.36
C PHE A 342 -2.92 -6.54 9.72
N THR A 343 -3.30 -7.45 10.63
CA THR A 343 -3.71 -7.08 12.00
C THR A 343 -2.56 -6.45 12.79
N SER A 344 -1.34 -6.99 12.65
CA SER A 344 -0.14 -6.44 13.28
C SER A 344 0.19 -5.04 12.72
N TYR A 345 0.09 -4.86 11.40
CA TYR A 345 0.22 -3.57 10.73
C TYR A 345 -0.73 -2.54 11.35
N ARG A 346 -2.02 -2.85 11.44
CA ARG A 346 -3.03 -1.95 12.03
C ARG A 346 -2.66 -1.55 13.47
N SER A 347 -2.20 -2.51 14.26
CA SER A 347 -1.76 -2.24 15.65
C SER A 347 -0.56 -1.29 15.69
N PHE A 348 0.48 -1.54 14.88
CA PHE A 348 1.69 -0.70 14.87
C PHE A 348 1.43 0.69 14.30
N SER A 349 0.59 0.82 13.26
CA SER A 349 0.20 2.12 12.71
C SER A 349 -0.57 3.00 13.70
N LEU A 350 -1.24 2.40 14.70
CA LEU A 350 -1.88 3.13 15.81
C LEU A 350 -0.89 3.47 16.93
N LYS A 351 -0.02 2.52 17.29
CA LYS A 351 0.98 2.71 18.35
C LYS A 351 2.03 3.76 17.98
N PHE A 352 2.40 3.87 16.70
CA PHE A 352 3.39 4.82 16.21
C PHE A 352 3.06 6.28 16.58
N PRO A 353 1.92 6.86 16.14
CA PRO A 353 1.63 8.24 16.46
C PRO A 353 1.32 8.44 17.95
N LYS A 354 0.80 7.41 18.63
CA LYS A 354 0.64 7.42 20.10
C LYS A 354 1.98 7.59 20.81
N ALA A 355 3.01 6.87 20.37
CA ALA A 355 4.36 6.99 20.91
C ALA A 355 4.95 8.38 20.66
N ILE A 356 4.81 8.95 19.46
CA ILE A 356 5.28 10.32 19.15
C ILE A 356 4.66 11.35 20.11
N TYR A 357 3.33 11.34 20.27
CA TYR A 357 2.68 12.31 21.17
C TYR A 357 3.05 12.09 22.63
N ARG A 358 3.17 10.84 23.08
CA ARG A 358 3.62 10.48 24.44
C ARG A 358 5.03 10.96 24.72
N ASP A 359 5.96 10.64 23.83
CA ASP A 359 7.37 10.94 24.03
C ASP A 359 7.61 12.45 23.93
N PHE A 360 6.87 13.15 23.06
CA PHE A 360 6.91 14.62 22.95
C PHE A 360 6.36 15.30 24.21
N TYR A 361 5.21 14.85 24.72
CA TYR A 361 4.64 15.36 25.97
C TYR A 361 5.62 15.23 27.13
N ASN A 362 6.19 14.03 27.31
CA ASN A 362 7.15 13.78 28.38
C ASN A 362 8.40 14.65 28.22
N TYR A 363 8.94 14.75 27.00
CA TYR A 363 10.12 15.55 26.72
C TYR A 363 9.95 17.03 27.08
N GLU A 364 8.87 17.67 26.63
CA GLU A 364 8.62 19.09 26.92
C GLU A 364 8.28 19.33 28.40
N ARG A 365 7.60 18.39 29.05
CA ARG A 365 7.29 18.47 30.48
C ARG A 365 8.56 18.45 31.34
N PHE A 366 9.45 17.48 31.12
CA PHE A 366 10.71 17.40 31.88
C PHE A 366 11.66 18.55 31.57
N LYS A 367 11.63 19.07 30.34
CA LYS A 367 12.40 20.27 29.98
C LYS A 367 11.90 21.51 30.72
N GLY A 368 10.60 21.65 30.90
CA GLY A 368 10.01 22.74 31.69
C GLY A 368 10.39 22.68 33.17
N GLU A 369 10.29 21.51 33.78
CA GLU A 369 10.64 21.31 35.21
C GLU A 369 12.13 21.53 35.53
N GLY A 370 13.02 21.36 34.54
CA GLY A 370 14.45 21.67 34.67
C GLY A 370 14.77 23.16 34.58
N SER A 371 14.03 23.91 33.75
CA SER A 371 14.22 25.36 33.58
C SER A 371 13.80 26.16 34.82
N ASP A 372 12.73 25.74 35.49
CA ASP A 372 12.23 26.43 36.70
C ASP A 372 13.16 26.28 37.91
N ARG A 373 14.14 25.36 37.87
CA ARG A 373 15.16 25.21 38.93
C ARG A 373 16.38 26.12 38.74
N ASP A 374 16.73 26.45 37.51
CA ASP A 374 17.88 27.30 37.22
C ASP A 374 17.56 28.80 37.43
N ASP A 375 16.29 29.18 37.44
CA ASP A 375 15.82 30.54 37.74
C ASP A 375 15.64 30.82 39.25
N GLN A 376 16.01 29.86 40.13
CA GLN A 376 15.94 29.99 41.59
C GLN A 376 17.30 29.96 42.29
N VAL A 377 18.41 30.13 41.57
CA VAL A 377 19.77 30.18 42.15
C VAL A 377 20.39 31.57 42.05
#